data_AF-A0A7K1FP37-F1
#
_entry.id   AF-A0A7K1FP37-F1
#
_cell.length_a   1.000
_cell.length_b   1.000
_cell.length_c   1.000
_cell.angle_alpha   90.00
_cell.angle_beta   90.00
_cell.angle_gamma   90.00
#
_symmetry.space_group_name_H-M   'P 1'
#
loop_
_entity.id
_entity.type
_entity.pdbx_description
1 polymer ?
#
loop_
_entity_poly.entity_id
_entity_poly.type
_entity_poly.pdbx_seq_one_letter_code
_entity_poly.pdbx_strand_id
1 'polypeptide(L)'
;MRRHFDYSPRGYRHRWWIGGGAVSSEVMLPAEESALLEDVLASGRISTVFQPIVDLETGSTVGYEALARGPRGPLERPDLLFTAARRAGRVAELDELCRGTAIRSAIEVGVHAPQTLFLNIEPEAADPSTLDEVLELAASAGDLGVVLEITERALAARPARLLATVARLREAGWRIALDDVGADDLSLAFMPILRPDIIKLDMNLVQRRPDATVAAIHTAVDAYAERSGAVVLAEGIETAEHLQMARSLGATLGQGWMYGRPGPSVPTQTGPVDGNVLVPPAPVDEQSRPFASPFDARPTGTSTRRAGRTLLYEISKHLEREAIRAGRTSVVVATFQWPEQFTGATRDRYVDVIREAGFVAAVCPVDEADPVRGQWNVCVLSPHFAGALLARDIDAPSTDPDRLFEFVVTHDRSAVAAAIGAVMTRLDPPAGDPVLVDIDDGTVREVADLPRLKYLR
;
A
#
# COMPACT_ATOMS: atom_id res chain seq x y z
N MET A 1 31.10 -12.95 -36.23
CA MET A 1 29.81 -12.60 -36.87
C MET A 1 28.84 -12.22 -35.75
N ARG A 2 28.85 -10.95 -35.33
CA ARG A 2 28.03 -10.46 -34.21
C ARG A 2 26.61 -10.21 -34.72
N ARG A 3 25.62 -10.95 -34.23
CA ARG A 3 24.21 -10.59 -34.42
C ARG A 3 23.83 -9.64 -33.29
N HIS A 4 23.55 -8.39 -33.64
CA HIS A 4 22.82 -7.47 -32.76
C HIS A 4 21.42 -8.05 -32.56
N PHE A 5 21.10 -8.41 -31.32
CA PHE A 5 19.71 -8.58 -30.91
C PHE A 5 19.20 -7.21 -30.51
N ASP A 6 18.22 -6.74 -31.27
CA ASP A 6 17.47 -5.52 -31.00
C ASP A 6 16.61 -5.78 -29.75
N TYR A 7 17.07 -5.30 -28.58
CA TYR A 7 16.42 -5.48 -27.30
C TYR A 7 15.37 -4.39 -27.13
N SER A 8 14.14 -4.69 -27.58
CA SER A 8 12.98 -3.84 -27.32
C SER A 8 12.37 -4.24 -25.95
N PRO A 9 12.34 -3.34 -24.94
CA PRO A 9 11.78 -3.60 -23.59
C PRO A 9 10.23 -3.73 -23.57
N ARG A 10 9.60 -4.03 -24.71
CA ARG A 10 8.13 -4.03 -24.86
C ARG A 10 7.46 -5.33 -24.38
N GLY A 11 8.22 -6.39 -24.09
CA GLY A 11 7.67 -7.73 -23.81
C GLY A 11 7.17 -7.97 -22.39
N TYR A 12 7.62 -7.18 -21.41
CA TYR A 12 7.24 -7.33 -19.99
C TYR A 12 6.25 -6.26 -19.49
N ARG A 13 5.77 -5.37 -20.38
CA ARG A 13 4.68 -4.41 -20.11
C ARG A 13 3.28 -5.06 -19.99
N HIS A 14 3.24 -6.34 -19.65
CA HIS A 14 2.00 -7.12 -19.41
C HIS A 14 1.66 -7.27 -17.93
N ARG A 15 2.53 -6.76 -17.04
CA ARG A 15 2.26 -6.41 -15.65
C ARG A 15 2.55 -4.91 -15.51
N TRP A 16 1.53 -4.18 -15.08
CA TRP A 16 1.54 -2.80 -14.63
C TRP A 16 2.73 -1.90 -15.06
N TRP A 17 2.59 -1.20 -16.20
CA TRP A 17 3.22 0.12 -16.34
C TRP A 17 2.50 1.01 -17.36
N ILE A 18 1.65 1.90 -16.85
CA ILE A 18 1.33 3.18 -17.50
C ILE A 18 1.38 4.26 -16.42
N GLY A 19 2.38 5.13 -16.50
CA GLY A 19 2.41 6.36 -15.71
C GLY A 19 1.18 7.20 -16.03
N GLY A 20 0.37 7.48 -15.01
CA GLY A 20 -0.67 8.49 -15.06
C GLY A 20 -0.07 9.84 -14.71
N GLY A 21 0.21 10.66 -15.73
CA GLY A 21 -0.02 12.09 -15.54
C GLY A 21 -1.50 12.28 -15.23
N ALA A 22 -1.83 13.21 -14.34
CA ALA A 22 -3.20 13.60 -14.05
C ALA A 22 -3.95 13.82 -15.38
N VAL A 23 -4.93 12.96 -15.67
CA VAL A 23 -5.88 13.22 -16.74
C VAL A 23 -7.01 14.00 -16.10
N SER A 24 -6.77 15.29 -15.90
CA SER A 24 -7.88 16.23 -15.77
C SER A 24 -8.62 16.31 -17.11
N SER A 25 -9.95 16.41 -17.02
CA SER A 25 -10.97 16.51 -18.08
C SER A 25 -11.68 15.21 -18.51
N GLU A 26 -13.01 15.34 -18.62
CA GLU A 26 -13.99 14.40 -19.18
C GLU A 26 -13.59 13.90 -20.58
N VAL A 27 -12.68 12.93 -20.67
CA VAL A 27 -12.44 12.22 -21.91
C VAL A 27 -13.44 11.07 -21.97
N MET A 28 -14.59 11.30 -22.61
CA MET A 28 -15.53 10.24 -22.96
C MET A 28 -14.80 9.09 -23.64
N LEU A 29 -15.04 7.86 -23.16
CA LEU A 29 -14.63 6.66 -23.87
C LEU A 29 -15.22 6.66 -25.28
N PRO A 30 -14.47 6.24 -26.32
CA PRO A 30 -15.06 5.90 -27.60
C PRO A 30 -16.26 4.96 -27.39
N ALA A 31 -17.37 5.21 -28.09
CA ALA A 31 -18.62 4.48 -27.88
C ALA A 31 -18.47 2.95 -27.98
N GLU A 32 -17.56 2.49 -28.85
CA GLU A 32 -17.22 1.07 -29.00
C GLU A 32 -16.50 0.50 -27.76
N GLU A 33 -15.56 1.23 -27.16
CA GLU A 33 -14.87 0.80 -25.92
C GLU A 33 -15.84 0.75 -24.74
N SER A 34 -16.75 1.72 -24.64
CA SER A 34 -17.78 1.74 -23.59
C SER A 34 -18.74 0.55 -23.72
N ALA A 35 -19.22 0.24 -24.93
CA ALA A 35 -20.11 -0.89 -25.16
C ALA A 35 -19.41 -2.23 -24.87
N LEU A 36 -18.13 -2.37 -25.22
CA LEU A 36 -17.33 -3.56 -24.91
C LEU A 36 -17.14 -3.73 -23.40
N LEU A 37 -16.87 -2.65 -22.66
CA LEU A 37 -16.74 -2.70 -21.20
C LEU A 37 -18.05 -3.12 -20.53
N GLU A 38 -19.18 -2.52 -20.90
CA GLU A 38 -20.49 -2.88 -20.34
C GLU A 38 -20.83 -4.35 -20.59
N ASP A 39 -20.53 -4.85 -21.80
CA ASP A 39 -20.70 -6.26 -22.07
C ASP A 39 -19.79 -7.13 -21.20
N VAL A 40 -18.51 -6.79 -21.03
CA VAL A 40 -17.58 -7.54 -20.16
C VAL A 40 -18.11 -7.64 -18.74
N LEU A 41 -18.60 -6.53 -18.18
CA LEU A 41 -19.17 -6.47 -16.83
C LEU A 41 -20.47 -7.29 -16.75
N ALA A 42 -21.39 -7.12 -17.69
CA ALA A 42 -22.69 -7.80 -17.68
C ALA A 42 -22.60 -9.31 -17.93
N SER A 43 -21.66 -9.75 -18.78
CA SER A 43 -21.52 -11.15 -19.18
C SER A 43 -20.41 -11.89 -18.44
N GLY A 44 -19.63 -11.20 -17.62
CA GLY A 44 -18.49 -11.77 -16.90
C GLY A 44 -17.38 -12.27 -17.84
N ARG A 45 -17.21 -11.68 -19.03
CA ARG A 45 -16.24 -12.12 -20.07
C ARG A 45 -14.80 -11.76 -19.70
N ILE A 46 -14.33 -12.34 -18.60
CA ILE A 46 -12.98 -12.28 -18.09
C ILE A 46 -12.44 -13.70 -18.02
N SER A 47 -11.16 -13.86 -18.34
CA SER A 47 -10.43 -15.10 -18.14
C SER A 47 -9.21 -14.86 -17.26
N THR A 48 -8.74 -15.90 -16.59
CA THR A 48 -7.58 -15.84 -15.70
C THR A 48 -6.45 -16.67 -16.30
N VAL A 49 -5.23 -16.13 -16.25
CA VAL A 49 -4.01 -16.91 -16.48
C VAL A 49 -3.15 -16.88 -15.24
N PHE A 50 -2.40 -17.94 -15.00
CA PHE A 50 -1.62 -18.17 -13.80
C PHE A 50 -0.12 -18.11 -14.12
N GLN A 51 0.63 -17.38 -13.30
CA GLN A 51 2.09 -17.35 -13.40
C GLN A 51 2.70 -18.00 -12.14
N PRO A 52 3.60 -18.99 -12.28
CA PRO A 52 4.14 -19.72 -11.14
C PRO A 52 5.06 -18.84 -10.30
N ILE A 53 4.90 -18.93 -8.99
CA ILE A 53 5.82 -18.42 -7.97
C ILE A 53 6.54 -19.62 -7.39
N VAL A 54 7.87 -19.55 -7.35
CA VAL A 54 8.72 -20.67 -6.93
C VAL A 54 9.53 -20.33 -5.69
N ASP A 55 9.83 -21.36 -4.91
CA ASP A 55 10.89 -21.34 -3.94
C ASP A 55 12.24 -21.30 -4.68
N LEU A 56 13.06 -20.29 -4.40
CA LEU A 56 14.31 -20.07 -5.13
C LEU A 56 15.40 -21.08 -4.78
N GLU A 57 15.31 -21.77 -3.64
CA GLU A 57 16.30 -22.78 -3.24
C GLU A 57 16.04 -24.12 -3.94
N THR A 58 14.80 -24.59 -3.87
CA THR A 58 14.37 -25.91 -4.36
C THR A 58 13.87 -25.87 -5.81
N GLY A 59 13.42 -24.72 -6.30
CA GLY A 59 12.74 -24.56 -7.59
C GLY A 59 11.28 -25.04 -7.60
N SER A 60 10.75 -25.46 -6.45
CA SER A 60 9.37 -25.95 -6.34
C SER A 60 8.36 -24.81 -6.48
N THR A 61 7.24 -25.05 -7.16
CA THR A 61 6.19 -24.03 -7.29
C THR A 61 5.36 -23.99 -6.01
N VAL A 62 5.35 -22.84 -5.33
CA VAL A 62 4.68 -22.60 -4.04
C VAL A 62 3.33 -21.92 -4.21
N GLY A 63 3.07 -21.36 -5.38
CA GLY A 63 1.83 -20.64 -5.63
C GLY A 63 1.77 -20.08 -7.04
N TYR A 64 0.68 -19.37 -7.30
CA TYR A 64 0.42 -18.76 -8.60
C TYR A 64 -0.16 -17.37 -8.42
N GLU A 65 0.37 -16.42 -9.18
CA GLU A 65 -0.28 -15.13 -9.40
C GLU A 65 -1.36 -15.28 -10.45
N ALA A 66 -2.59 -14.90 -10.10
CA ALA A 66 -3.71 -14.85 -11.03
C ALA A 66 -3.75 -13.50 -11.74
N LEU A 67 -3.70 -13.55 -13.06
CA LEU A 67 -3.64 -12.39 -13.92
C LEU A 67 -4.85 -12.35 -14.84
N ALA A 68 -5.67 -11.30 -14.71
CA ALA A 68 -6.88 -11.11 -15.51
C ALA A 68 -6.55 -10.87 -16.99
N ARG A 69 -7.42 -11.38 -17.87
CA ARG A 69 -7.43 -11.16 -19.32
C ARG A 69 -8.85 -10.84 -19.74
N GLY A 70 -9.03 -9.72 -20.42
CA GLY A 70 -10.30 -9.39 -21.04
C GLY A 70 -10.57 -10.26 -22.27
N PRO A 71 -11.70 -10.03 -22.95
CA PRO A 71 -12.02 -10.76 -24.17
C PRO A 71 -11.03 -10.40 -25.28
N ARG A 72 -10.75 -11.35 -26.18
CA ARG A 72 -9.91 -11.10 -27.36
C ARG A 72 -10.37 -9.85 -28.11
N GLY A 73 -9.43 -8.93 -28.38
CA GLY A 73 -9.73 -7.65 -29.01
C GLY A 73 -9.13 -6.45 -28.26
N PRO A 74 -9.71 -5.25 -28.40
CA PRO A 74 -9.15 -4.01 -27.84
C PRO A 74 -8.95 -4.02 -26.33
N LEU A 75 -9.80 -4.77 -25.60
CA LEU A 75 -9.76 -4.87 -24.15
C LEU A 75 -9.16 -6.20 -23.65
N GLU A 76 -8.48 -6.97 -24.50
CA GLU A 76 -7.86 -8.25 -24.08
C GLU A 76 -6.79 -8.03 -23.01
N ARG A 77 -6.01 -6.96 -23.19
CA ARG A 77 -4.94 -6.61 -22.28
C ARG A 77 -5.50 -5.96 -21.01
N PRO A 78 -5.04 -6.38 -19.82
CA PRO A 78 -5.53 -5.84 -18.56
C PRO A 78 -5.30 -4.32 -18.44
N ASP A 79 -4.16 -3.79 -18.90
CA ASP A 79 -3.89 -2.35 -18.83
C ASP A 79 -4.93 -1.51 -19.60
N LEU A 80 -5.39 -2.00 -20.76
CA LEU A 80 -6.42 -1.32 -21.55
C LEU A 80 -7.81 -1.49 -20.93
N LEU A 81 -8.13 -2.70 -20.44
CA LEU A 81 -9.39 -2.99 -19.77
C LEU A 81 -9.60 -2.13 -18.52
N PHE A 82 -8.59 -2.04 -17.65
CA PHE A 82 -8.65 -1.21 -16.45
C PHE A 82 -8.59 0.30 -16.77
N THR A 83 -7.89 0.70 -17.84
CA THR A 83 -7.96 2.09 -18.33
C THR A 83 -9.39 2.45 -18.77
N ALA A 84 -10.07 1.54 -19.47
CA ALA A 84 -11.47 1.74 -19.85
C ALA A 84 -12.38 1.82 -18.62
N ALA A 85 -12.25 0.88 -17.68
CA ALA A 85 -13.01 0.92 -16.43
C ALA A 85 -12.78 2.20 -15.62
N ARG A 86 -11.55 2.73 -15.58
CA ARG A 86 -11.23 3.98 -14.89
C ARG A 86 -11.92 5.18 -15.51
N ARG A 87 -11.91 5.30 -16.84
CA ARG A 87 -12.64 6.36 -17.55
C ARG A 87 -14.16 6.25 -17.37
N ALA A 88 -14.69 5.04 -17.16
CA ALA A 88 -16.09 4.80 -16.88
C ALA A 88 -16.48 4.91 -15.40
N GLY A 89 -15.51 5.04 -14.47
CA GLY A 89 -15.77 4.99 -13.03
C GLY A 89 -16.20 3.61 -12.50
N ARG A 90 -15.83 2.52 -13.19
CA ARG A 90 -16.25 1.13 -12.91
C ARG A 90 -15.11 0.20 -12.49
N VAL A 91 -13.99 0.75 -12.01
CA VAL A 91 -12.80 -0.05 -11.60
C VAL A 91 -13.15 -1.04 -10.49
N ALA A 92 -13.89 -0.61 -9.47
CA ALA A 92 -14.26 -1.46 -8.34
C ALA A 92 -15.01 -2.73 -8.77
N GLU A 93 -16.00 -2.56 -9.64
CA GLU A 93 -16.81 -3.67 -10.16
C GLU A 93 -16.00 -4.61 -11.07
N LEU A 94 -15.15 -4.05 -11.92
CA LEU A 94 -14.27 -4.86 -12.77
C LEU A 94 -13.29 -5.69 -11.91
N ASP A 95 -12.68 -5.07 -10.89
CA ASP A 95 -11.70 -5.72 -10.03
C ASP A 95 -12.35 -6.84 -9.20
N GLU A 96 -13.54 -6.61 -8.65
CA GLU A 96 -14.34 -7.64 -7.96
C GLU A 96 -14.65 -8.83 -8.88
N LEU A 97 -15.10 -8.56 -10.11
CA LEU A 97 -15.33 -9.59 -11.12
C LEU A 97 -14.05 -10.37 -11.45
N CYS A 98 -12.90 -9.69 -11.55
CA CYS A 98 -11.60 -10.33 -11.76
C CYS A 98 -11.22 -11.26 -10.61
N ARG A 99 -11.32 -10.81 -9.35
CA ARG A 99 -10.97 -11.62 -8.17
C ARG A 99 -11.86 -12.85 -8.04
N GLY A 100 -13.18 -12.68 -8.22
CA GLY A 100 -14.12 -13.80 -8.18
C GLY A 100 -13.83 -14.83 -9.30
N THR A 101 -13.51 -14.35 -10.50
CA THR A 101 -13.14 -15.21 -11.63
C THR A 101 -11.81 -15.92 -11.39
N ALA A 102 -10.83 -15.23 -10.79
CA ALA A 102 -9.53 -15.82 -10.46
C ALA A 102 -9.67 -17.00 -9.48
N ILE A 103 -10.47 -16.85 -8.42
CA ILE A 103 -10.70 -17.94 -7.45
C ILE A 103 -11.43 -19.11 -8.11
N ARG A 104 -12.50 -18.86 -8.88
CA ARG A 104 -13.21 -19.92 -9.62
C ARG A 104 -12.29 -20.67 -10.57
N SER A 105 -11.50 -19.96 -11.36
CA SER A 105 -10.52 -20.55 -12.27
C SER A 105 -9.45 -21.33 -11.52
N ALA A 106 -8.97 -20.83 -10.38
CA ALA A 106 -7.96 -21.51 -9.56
C ALA A 106 -8.48 -22.87 -9.06
N ILE A 107 -9.73 -22.93 -8.60
CA ILE A 107 -10.40 -24.18 -8.21
C ILE A 107 -10.50 -25.14 -9.41
N GLU A 108 -10.95 -24.63 -10.57
CA GLU A 108 -11.14 -25.43 -11.78
C GLU A 108 -9.84 -26.07 -12.27
N VAL A 109 -8.74 -25.31 -12.28
CA VAL A 109 -7.42 -25.82 -12.72
C VAL A 109 -6.69 -26.60 -11.62
N GLY A 110 -7.26 -26.68 -10.41
CA GLY A 110 -6.74 -27.49 -9.33
C GLY A 110 -5.61 -26.84 -8.53
N VAL A 111 -5.62 -25.52 -8.35
CA VAL A 111 -4.80 -24.87 -7.30
C VAL A 111 -5.42 -25.19 -5.94
N HIS A 112 -4.63 -25.82 -5.07
CA HIS A 112 -5.06 -26.23 -3.74
C HIS A 112 -3.88 -26.23 -2.78
N ALA A 113 -4.16 -26.28 -1.47
CA ALA A 113 -3.12 -26.41 -0.45
C ALA A 113 -2.14 -27.55 -0.77
N PRO A 114 -0.82 -27.35 -0.60
CA PRO A 114 -0.18 -26.20 0.05
C PRO A 114 0.12 -25.01 -0.89
N GLN A 115 -0.37 -25.02 -2.13
CA GLN A 115 -0.18 -23.89 -3.05
C GLN A 115 -1.03 -22.69 -2.63
N THR A 116 -0.51 -21.50 -2.90
CA THR A 116 -1.19 -20.23 -2.58
C THR A 116 -1.53 -19.44 -3.84
N LEU A 117 -2.72 -18.85 -3.85
CA LEU A 117 -3.21 -17.97 -4.90
C LEU A 117 -2.89 -16.52 -4.54
N PHE A 118 -2.21 -15.81 -5.43
CA PHE A 118 -1.95 -14.39 -5.30
C PHE A 118 -2.94 -13.61 -6.18
N LEU A 119 -3.64 -12.66 -5.58
CA LEU A 119 -4.67 -11.83 -6.21
C LEU A 119 -4.26 -10.36 -6.11
N ASN A 120 -4.46 -9.60 -7.18
CA ASN A 120 -4.27 -8.14 -7.15
C ASN A 120 -5.53 -7.44 -6.62
N ILE A 121 -5.37 -6.23 -6.08
CA ILE A 121 -6.48 -5.31 -5.78
C ILE A 121 -6.16 -3.88 -6.22
N GLU A 122 -7.08 -3.27 -6.96
CA GLU A 122 -7.02 -1.84 -7.24
C GLU A 122 -7.45 -0.98 -6.03
N PRO A 123 -6.84 0.21 -5.83
CA PRO A 123 -7.22 1.15 -4.77
C PRO A 123 -8.72 1.46 -4.71
N GLU A 124 -9.34 1.60 -5.88
CA GLU A 124 -10.76 1.92 -6.03
C GLU A 124 -11.68 0.78 -5.56
N ALA A 125 -11.17 -0.45 -5.56
CA ALA A 125 -11.87 -1.67 -5.17
C ALA A 125 -11.59 -2.10 -3.71
N ALA A 126 -10.65 -1.43 -3.03
CA ALA A 126 -10.28 -1.71 -1.65
C ALA A 126 -11.32 -1.13 -0.67
N ASP A 127 -12.51 -1.72 -0.65
CA ASP A 127 -13.57 -1.41 0.32
C ASP A 127 -13.90 -2.66 1.15
N PRO A 128 -13.90 -2.59 2.49
CA PRO A 128 -14.28 -3.73 3.30
C PRO A 128 -15.70 -4.22 3.00
N SER A 129 -16.66 -3.37 2.59
CA SER A 129 -18.06 -3.80 2.39
C SER A 129 -18.30 -4.66 1.14
N THR A 130 -17.32 -4.76 0.24
CA THR A 130 -17.42 -5.53 -1.01
C THR A 130 -16.65 -6.84 -0.95
N LEU A 131 -16.25 -7.28 0.26
CA LEU A 131 -15.44 -8.49 0.44
C LEU A 131 -16.26 -9.74 0.73
N ASP A 132 -17.55 -9.63 1.07
CA ASP A 132 -18.37 -10.78 1.49
C ASP A 132 -18.37 -11.91 0.45
N GLU A 133 -18.71 -11.61 -0.81
CA GLU A 133 -18.81 -12.62 -1.86
C GLU A 133 -17.47 -13.31 -2.14
N VAL A 134 -16.38 -12.55 -2.22
CA VAL A 134 -15.06 -13.11 -2.52
C VAL A 134 -14.52 -13.96 -1.35
N LEU A 135 -14.81 -13.57 -0.12
CA LEU A 135 -14.43 -14.34 1.08
C LEU A 135 -15.24 -15.64 1.19
N GLU A 136 -16.54 -15.59 0.93
CA GLU A 136 -17.39 -16.79 0.90
C GLU A 136 -16.94 -17.76 -0.20
N LEU A 137 -16.64 -17.23 -1.39
CA LEU A 137 -16.13 -18.03 -2.50
C LEU A 137 -14.79 -18.69 -2.16
N ALA A 138 -13.84 -17.94 -1.59
CA ALA A 138 -12.56 -18.51 -1.15
C ALA A 138 -12.74 -19.57 -0.07
N ALA A 139 -13.62 -19.34 0.91
CA ALA A 139 -13.93 -20.32 1.96
C ALA A 139 -14.55 -21.61 1.39
N SER A 140 -15.34 -21.51 0.31
CA SER A 140 -15.90 -22.68 -0.37
C SER A 140 -14.84 -23.53 -1.10
N ALA A 141 -13.65 -22.97 -1.37
CA ALA A 141 -12.53 -23.66 -2.00
C ALA A 141 -11.74 -24.58 -1.03
N GLY A 142 -12.13 -24.64 0.25
CA GLY A 142 -11.42 -25.39 1.28
C GLY A 142 -10.17 -24.65 1.78
N ASP A 143 -9.06 -25.35 1.94
CA ASP A 143 -7.83 -24.80 2.54
C ASP A 143 -6.97 -23.96 1.56
N LEU A 144 -7.58 -23.35 0.54
CA LEU A 144 -6.85 -22.52 -0.43
C LEU A 144 -6.23 -21.31 0.27
N GLY A 145 -4.90 -21.26 0.33
CA GLY A 145 -4.18 -20.08 0.78
C GLY A 145 -4.36 -18.93 -0.21
N VAL A 146 -4.68 -17.74 0.30
CA VAL A 146 -4.80 -16.53 -0.53
C VAL A 146 -3.89 -15.42 -0.01
N VAL A 147 -3.19 -14.76 -0.92
CA VAL A 147 -2.42 -13.54 -0.71
C VAL A 147 -3.06 -12.44 -1.54
N LEU A 148 -3.36 -11.30 -0.91
CA LEU A 148 -3.75 -10.10 -1.63
C LEU A 148 -2.54 -9.18 -1.84
N GLU A 149 -2.28 -8.82 -3.08
CA GLU A 149 -1.21 -7.93 -3.51
C GLU A 149 -1.72 -6.50 -3.60
N ILE A 150 -1.06 -5.61 -2.87
CA ILE A 150 -1.44 -4.21 -2.70
C ILE A 150 -0.27 -3.35 -3.13
N THR A 151 -0.51 -2.33 -3.95
CA THR A 151 0.50 -1.33 -4.30
C THR A 151 0.54 -0.19 -3.27
N GLU A 152 1.65 0.55 -3.19
CA GLU A 152 1.80 1.71 -2.31
C GLU A 152 0.76 2.80 -2.58
N ARG A 153 0.30 2.91 -3.83
CA ARG A 153 -0.67 3.93 -4.27
C ARG A 153 -2.03 3.72 -3.63
N ALA A 154 -2.41 2.47 -3.35
CA ALA A 154 -3.66 2.18 -2.66
C ALA A 154 -3.70 2.83 -1.29
N LEU A 155 -2.60 2.72 -0.53
CA LEU A 155 -2.53 3.30 0.81
C LEU A 155 -2.47 4.82 0.76
N ALA A 156 -1.80 5.40 -0.24
CA ALA A 156 -1.83 6.84 -0.43
C ALA A 156 -3.26 7.33 -0.71
N ALA A 157 -3.96 6.68 -1.67
CA ALA A 157 -5.23 7.15 -2.24
C ALA A 157 -6.44 7.03 -1.33
N ARG A 158 -6.56 5.91 -0.60
CA ARG A 158 -7.69 5.65 0.31
C ARG A 158 -7.20 4.93 1.57
N PRO A 159 -6.39 5.61 2.43
CA PRO A 159 -5.75 4.96 3.56
C PRO A 159 -6.75 4.27 4.51
N ALA A 160 -7.85 4.94 4.85
CA ALA A 160 -8.84 4.40 5.79
C ALA A 160 -9.50 3.12 5.28
N ARG A 161 -9.96 3.14 4.02
CA ARG A 161 -10.64 2.01 3.37
C ARG A 161 -9.69 0.83 3.23
N LEU A 162 -8.49 1.07 2.72
CA LEU A 162 -7.50 0.01 2.52
C LEU A 162 -7.11 -0.66 3.85
N LEU A 163 -6.85 0.11 4.91
CA LEU A 163 -6.49 -0.47 6.20
C LEU A 163 -7.63 -1.31 6.79
N ALA A 164 -8.89 -0.88 6.60
CA ALA A 164 -10.06 -1.66 7.01
C ALA A 164 -10.22 -2.95 6.18
N THR A 165 -10.02 -2.87 4.86
CA THR A 165 -9.98 -4.02 3.95
C THR A 165 -8.92 -5.02 4.39
N VAL A 166 -7.69 -4.56 4.64
CA VAL A 166 -6.58 -5.40 5.12
C VAL A 166 -6.91 -6.09 6.44
N ALA A 167 -7.48 -5.36 7.40
CA ALA A 167 -7.89 -5.94 8.68
C ALA A 167 -8.92 -7.06 8.48
N ARG A 168 -9.96 -6.80 7.68
CA ARG A 168 -11.02 -7.76 7.36
C ARG A 168 -10.48 -9.03 6.67
N LEU A 169 -9.53 -8.88 5.76
CA LEU A 169 -8.91 -10.01 5.05
C LEU A 169 -8.04 -10.86 5.97
N ARG A 170 -7.27 -10.23 6.87
CA ARG A 170 -6.48 -10.96 7.87
C ARG A 170 -7.37 -11.73 8.85
N GLU A 171 -8.51 -11.17 9.24
CA GLU A 171 -9.52 -11.87 10.04
C GLU A 171 -10.06 -13.12 9.33
N ALA A 172 -10.09 -13.12 8.00
CA ALA A 172 -10.41 -14.28 7.18
C ALA A 172 -9.21 -15.22 6.88
N GLY A 173 -8.03 -14.96 7.46
CA GLY A 173 -6.82 -15.78 7.29
C GLY A 173 -6.03 -15.51 6.00
N TRP A 174 -6.34 -14.44 5.27
CA TRP A 174 -5.57 -14.06 4.08
C TRP A 174 -4.27 -13.38 4.47
N ARG A 175 -3.26 -13.53 3.60
CA ARG A 175 -1.99 -12.81 3.68
C ARG A 175 -2.01 -11.55 2.83
N ILE A 176 -1.11 -10.63 3.13
CA ILE A 176 -0.94 -9.37 2.41
C ILE A 176 0.47 -9.30 1.83
N ALA A 177 0.56 -9.03 0.53
CA ALA A 177 1.79 -8.66 -0.14
C ALA A 177 1.82 -7.16 -0.43
N LEU A 178 2.97 -6.52 -0.23
CA LEU A 178 3.23 -5.20 -0.80
C LEU A 178 3.93 -5.39 -2.14
N ASP A 179 3.29 -4.92 -3.20
CA ASP A 179 3.75 -5.07 -4.58
C ASP A 179 4.66 -3.92 -5.04
N ASP A 180 5.42 -4.15 -6.11
CA ASP A 180 6.27 -3.16 -6.79
C ASP A 180 7.26 -2.40 -5.85
N VAL A 181 7.75 -3.06 -4.80
CA VAL A 181 8.67 -2.41 -3.85
C VAL A 181 9.96 -2.00 -4.55
N GLY A 182 10.26 -0.70 -4.43
CA GLY A 182 11.41 -0.05 -5.05
C GLY A 182 11.14 0.57 -6.42
N ALA A 183 9.91 0.46 -6.95
CA ALA A 183 9.45 1.26 -8.09
C ALA A 183 9.10 2.71 -7.68
N ASP A 184 8.52 2.89 -6.49
CA ASP A 184 8.29 4.21 -5.87
C ASP A 184 8.90 4.28 -4.46
N ASP A 185 9.52 5.43 -4.15
CA ASP A 185 10.17 5.73 -2.87
C ASP A 185 9.24 5.54 -1.65
N LEU A 186 7.93 5.78 -1.81
CA LEU A 186 6.94 5.68 -0.73
C LEU A 186 6.63 4.25 -0.29
N SER A 187 6.82 3.27 -1.17
CA SER A 187 6.59 1.85 -0.87
C SER A 187 7.27 1.43 0.44
N LEU A 188 8.53 1.83 0.63
CA LEU A 188 9.32 1.49 1.81
C LEU A 188 8.77 2.10 3.10
N ALA A 189 8.24 3.33 3.02
CA ALA A 189 7.71 4.05 4.16
C ALA A 189 6.35 3.50 4.61
N PHE A 190 5.60 2.88 3.69
CA PHE A 190 4.31 2.26 3.95
C PHE A 190 4.42 0.82 4.46
N MET A 191 5.54 0.12 4.26
CA MET A 191 5.75 -1.24 4.79
C MET A 191 5.39 -1.37 6.28
N PRO A 192 5.88 -0.52 7.21
CA PRO A 192 5.57 -0.68 8.63
C PRO A 192 4.10 -0.39 8.98
N ILE A 193 3.37 0.31 8.11
CA ILE A 193 1.96 0.66 8.31
C ILE A 193 1.06 -0.47 7.81
N LEU A 194 1.32 -0.96 6.58
CA LEU A 194 0.57 -2.06 5.96
C LEU A 194 0.88 -3.42 6.62
N ARG A 195 2.11 -3.54 7.14
CA ARG A 195 2.68 -4.75 7.77
C ARG A 195 2.61 -5.99 6.88
N PRO A 196 3.06 -5.95 5.61
CA PRO A 196 2.91 -7.07 4.69
C PRO A 196 3.61 -8.33 5.19
N ASP A 197 3.02 -9.48 4.87
CA ASP A 197 3.58 -10.82 5.08
C ASP A 197 4.58 -11.17 3.97
N ILE A 198 4.41 -10.55 2.78
CA ILE A 198 5.26 -10.75 1.60
C ILE A 198 5.67 -9.39 1.02
N ILE A 199 6.94 -9.22 0.71
CA ILE A 199 7.48 -8.06 0.01
C ILE A 199 7.85 -8.49 -1.40
N LYS A 200 7.20 -7.92 -2.42
CA LYS A 200 7.50 -8.21 -3.83
C LYS A 200 8.44 -7.13 -4.36
N LEU A 201 9.67 -7.52 -4.69
CA LEU A 201 10.68 -6.64 -5.27
C LEU A 201 10.42 -6.46 -6.76
N ASP A 202 10.26 -5.20 -7.19
CA ASP A 202 10.03 -4.86 -8.59
C ASP A 202 11.17 -5.38 -9.49
N MET A 203 10.81 -5.79 -10.71
CA MET A 203 11.77 -6.35 -11.67
C MET A 203 12.93 -5.40 -11.97
N ASN A 204 12.74 -4.08 -11.92
CA ASN A 204 13.83 -3.16 -12.21
C ASN A 204 14.94 -3.28 -11.18
N LEU A 205 14.66 -3.60 -9.92
CA LEU A 205 15.69 -3.86 -8.91
C LEU A 205 16.51 -5.11 -9.22
N VAL A 206 15.84 -6.14 -9.76
CA VAL A 206 16.42 -7.45 -10.05
C VAL A 206 17.24 -7.42 -11.36
N GLN A 207 16.75 -6.69 -12.36
CA GLN A 207 17.33 -6.69 -13.71
C GLN A 207 18.39 -5.59 -13.93
N ARG A 208 18.40 -4.52 -13.11
CA ARG A 208 19.37 -3.43 -13.27
C ARG A 208 20.63 -3.65 -12.46
N ARG A 209 21.70 -2.94 -12.84
CA ARG A 209 22.95 -2.92 -12.07
C ARG A 209 22.72 -2.28 -10.70
N PRO A 210 23.21 -2.87 -9.59
CA PRO A 210 23.11 -2.27 -8.27
C PRO A 210 23.77 -0.89 -8.20
N ASP A 211 23.09 0.04 -7.54
CA ASP A 211 23.54 1.39 -7.21
C ASP A 211 23.21 1.73 -5.75
N ALA A 212 23.46 2.98 -5.32
CA ALA A 212 23.16 3.42 -3.96
C ALA A 212 21.65 3.32 -3.61
N THR A 213 20.76 3.49 -4.59
CA THR A 213 19.32 3.37 -4.40
C THR A 213 18.92 1.92 -4.16
N VAL A 214 19.44 0.98 -4.97
CA VAL A 214 19.22 -0.46 -4.74
C VAL A 214 19.74 -0.87 -3.36
N ALA A 215 20.92 -0.40 -2.95
CA ALA A 215 21.47 -0.69 -1.63
C ALA A 215 20.58 -0.16 -0.49
N ALA A 216 20.05 1.06 -0.61
CA ALA A 216 19.16 1.64 0.40
C ALA A 216 17.83 0.86 0.51
N ILE A 217 17.24 0.51 -0.64
CA ILE A 217 16.02 -0.32 -0.70
C ILE A 217 16.26 -1.68 -0.05
N HIS A 218 17.34 -2.36 -0.44
CA HIS A 218 17.76 -3.63 0.15
C HIS A 218 17.88 -3.54 1.67
N THR A 219 18.63 -2.56 2.19
CA THR A 219 18.79 -2.39 3.64
C THR A 219 17.45 -2.14 4.35
N ALA A 220 16.52 -1.40 3.73
CA ALA A 220 15.20 -1.15 4.31
C ALA A 220 14.32 -2.41 4.32
N VAL A 221 14.33 -3.17 3.22
CA VAL A 221 13.59 -4.44 3.07
C VAL A 221 14.13 -5.48 4.05
N ASP A 222 15.44 -5.71 4.08
CA ASP A 222 16.10 -6.66 4.99
C ASP A 222 15.78 -6.34 6.45
N ALA A 223 15.93 -5.07 6.84
CA ALA A 223 15.66 -4.66 8.20
C ALA A 223 14.18 -4.87 8.57
N TYR A 224 13.25 -4.68 7.63
CA TYR A 224 11.85 -5.00 7.87
C TYR A 224 11.62 -6.51 7.99
N ALA A 225 12.13 -7.30 7.04
CA ALA A 225 11.99 -8.75 7.02
C ALA A 225 12.58 -9.42 8.28
N GLU A 226 13.74 -8.96 8.76
CA GLU A 226 14.36 -9.43 10.01
C GLU A 226 13.44 -9.22 11.23
N ARG A 227 12.74 -8.09 11.29
CA ARG A 227 11.86 -7.76 12.43
C ARG A 227 10.50 -8.43 12.35
N SER A 228 9.92 -8.54 11.15
CA SER A 228 8.55 -8.98 10.95
C SER A 228 8.43 -10.47 10.59
N GLY A 229 9.51 -11.08 10.09
CA GLY A 229 9.49 -12.40 9.48
C GLY A 229 8.87 -12.41 8.07
N ALA A 230 8.66 -11.26 7.43
CA ALA A 230 8.09 -11.19 6.09
C ALA A 230 8.98 -11.88 5.05
N VAL A 231 8.34 -12.54 4.08
CA VAL A 231 9.01 -13.24 2.98
C VAL A 231 9.32 -12.26 1.85
N VAL A 232 10.53 -12.31 1.30
CA VAL A 232 10.91 -11.50 0.14
C VAL A 232 10.74 -12.34 -1.14
N LEU A 233 9.95 -11.81 -2.07
CA LEU A 233 9.68 -12.38 -3.39
C LEU A 233 10.29 -11.47 -4.46
N ALA A 234 11.09 -12.01 -5.36
CA ALA A 234 11.68 -11.23 -6.46
C ALA A 234 10.98 -11.47 -7.80
N GLU A 235 10.65 -10.40 -8.52
CA GLU A 235 9.98 -10.46 -9.81
C GLU A 235 10.93 -10.31 -11.00
N GLY A 236 10.48 -10.76 -12.18
CA GLY A 236 11.23 -10.58 -13.43
C GLY A 236 12.50 -11.41 -13.56
N ILE A 237 12.55 -12.59 -12.93
CA ILE A 237 13.70 -13.49 -13.06
C ILE A 237 13.67 -14.18 -14.43
N GLU A 238 14.63 -13.84 -15.28
CA GLU A 238 14.73 -14.35 -16.66
C GLU A 238 16.07 -15.02 -16.96
N THR A 239 17.11 -14.68 -16.20
CA THR A 239 18.50 -15.14 -16.42
C THR A 239 19.11 -15.62 -15.10
N ALA A 240 20.24 -16.33 -15.19
CA ALA A 240 20.99 -16.74 -14.01
C ALA A 240 21.52 -15.54 -13.22
N GLU A 241 21.85 -14.45 -13.91
CA GLU A 241 22.27 -13.19 -13.31
C GLU A 241 21.13 -12.54 -12.51
N HIS A 242 19.89 -12.54 -13.05
CA HIS A 242 18.72 -12.05 -12.33
C HIS A 242 18.45 -12.89 -11.07
N LEU A 243 18.59 -14.22 -11.16
CA LEU A 243 18.43 -15.11 -10.01
C LEU A 243 19.49 -14.84 -8.93
N GLN A 244 20.74 -14.66 -9.33
CA GLN A 244 21.82 -14.31 -8.39
C GLN A 244 21.52 -12.97 -7.70
N MET A 245 21.06 -11.98 -8.47
CA MET A 245 20.68 -10.67 -7.94
C MET A 245 19.52 -10.79 -6.95
N ALA A 246 18.45 -11.49 -7.30
CA ALA A 246 17.29 -11.75 -6.44
C ALA A 246 17.71 -12.34 -5.09
N ARG A 247 18.50 -13.42 -5.10
CA ARG A 247 19.02 -14.04 -3.87
C ARG A 247 19.90 -13.09 -3.06
N SER A 248 20.71 -12.25 -3.73
CA SER A 248 21.55 -11.26 -3.05
C SER A 248 20.75 -10.12 -2.41
N LEU A 249 19.49 -9.93 -2.83
CA LEU A 249 18.54 -8.98 -2.24
C LEU A 249 17.67 -9.62 -1.13
N GLY A 250 18.02 -10.83 -0.67
CA GLY A 250 17.29 -11.54 0.39
C GLY A 250 16.05 -12.30 -0.08
N ALA A 251 15.77 -12.37 -1.39
CA ALA A 251 14.61 -13.09 -1.90
C ALA A 251 14.75 -14.60 -1.70
N THR A 252 13.72 -15.20 -1.09
CA THR A 252 13.58 -16.65 -0.95
C THR A 252 12.55 -17.20 -1.93
N LEU A 253 11.60 -16.37 -2.36
CA LEU A 253 10.67 -16.68 -3.43
C LEU A 253 11.01 -15.88 -4.69
N GLY A 254 10.56 -16.38 -5.84
CA GLY A 254 10.68 -15.61 -7.06
C GLY A 254 9.76 -16.02 -8.17
N GLN A 255 9.68 -15.14 -9.15
CA GLN A 255 8.76 -15.22 -10.26
C GLN A 255 9.39 -14.64 -11.52
N GLY A 256 9.18 -15.29 -12.66
CA GLY A 256 9.64 -14.78 -13.95
C GLY A 256 9.67 -15.84 -15.03
N TRP A 257 10.00 -15.43 -16.26
CA TRP A 257 9.98 -16.33 -17.42
C TRP A 257 10.97 -17.49 -17.34
N MET A 258 11.98 -17.41 -16.45
CA MET A 258 12.85 -18.53 -16.14
C MET A 258 12.08 -19.73 -15.56
N TYR A 259 10.98 -19.47 -14.84
CA TYR A 259 10.18 -20.49 -14.14
C TYR A 259 8.85 -20.78 -14.82
N GLY A 260 8.31 -19.81 -15.55
CA GLY A 260 7.10 -20.00 -16.35
C GLY A 260 6.50 -18.69 -16.81
N ARG A 261 5.92 -18.72 -18.00
CA ARG A 261 5.09 -17.62 -18.51
C ARG A 261 3.66 -17.77 -17.97
N PRO A 262 2.91 -16.66 -17.84
CA PRO A 262 1.47 -16.73 -17.55
C PRO A 262 0.76 -17.64 -18.55
N GLY A 263 -0.01 -18.61 -18.05
CA GLY A 263 -0.74 -19.58 -18.88
C GLY A 263 -2.08 -19.99 -18.27
N PRO A 264 -3.01 -20.56 -19.06
CA PRO A 264 -4.37 -20.89 -18.59
C PRO A 264 -4.41 -22.13 -17.69
N SER A 265 -3.33 -22.89 -17.60
CA SER A 265 -3.25 -24.15 -16.87
C SER A 265 -2.11 -24.10 -15.86
N VAL A 266 -2.34 -24.69 -14.69
CA VAL A 266 -1.27 -24.97 -13.73
C VAL A 266 -0.73 -26.39 -13.98
N PRO A 267 0.59 -26.57 -14.12
CA PRO A 267 1.15 -27.91 -14.28
C PRO A 267 0.81 -28.78 -13.07
N THR A 268 0.37 -30.03 -13.32
CA THR A 268 0.23 -31.02 -12.26
C THR A 268 1.60 -31.32 -11.68
N GLN A 269 1.87 -30.86 -10.46
CA GLN A 269 3.12 -31.19 -9.78
C GLN A 269 3.10 -32.67 -9.37
N THR A 270 4.08 -33.43 -9.85
CA THR A 270 4.33 -34.81 -9.43
C THR A 270 5.58 -34.82 -8.53
N GLY A 271 5.40 -34.54 -7.24
CA GLY A 271 6.46 -34.55 -6.24
C GLY A 271 5.94 -34.07 -4.88
N PRO A 272 6.61 -34.40 -3.76
CA PRO A 272 6.28 -33.81 -2.47
C PRO A 272 6.53 -32.30 -2.56
N VAL A 273 5.47 -31.51 -2.44
CA VAL A 273 5.59 -30.08 -2.16
C VAL A 273 5.90 -30.01 -0.67
N ASP A 274 7.12 -29.64 -0.29
CA ASP A 274 7.41 -29.36 1.11
C ASP A 274 6.44 -28.27 1.58
N GLY A 275 5.66 -28.62 2.62
CA GLY A 275 4.46 -27.89 3.01
C GLY A 275 4.73 -26.43 3.38
N ASN A 276 3.79 -25.55 3.01
CA ASN A 276 3.68 -24.15 3.41
C ASN A 276 5.02 -23.40 3.49
N VAL A 277 5.65 -23.15 2.34
CA VAL A 277 6.80 -22.22 2.21
C VAL A 277 6.41 -20.78 2.63
N LEU A 278 5.11 -20.48 2.67
CA LEU A 278 4.62 -19.18 3.12
C LEU A 278 4.41 -19.14 4.63
N VAL A 279 5.06 -18.15 5.26
CA VAL A 279 4.88 -17.74 6.66
C VAL A 279 3.39 -17.66 6.99
N PRO A 280 2.91 -18.11 8.16
CA PRO A 280 1.51 -17.92 8.55
C PRO A 280 1.09 -16.45 8.41
N PRO A 281 -0.19 -16.15 8.12
CA PRO A 281 -0.66 -14.76 8.11
C PRO A 281 -0.27 -14.08 9.43
N ALA A 282 0.22 -12.83 9.38
CA ALA A 282 0.54 -12.14 10.62
C ALA A 282 -0.70 -12.13 11.52
N PRO A 283 -0.54 -12.44 12.81
CA PRO A 283 -1.66 -12.56 13.73
C PRO A 283 -2.47 -11.27 13.72
N VAL A 284 -3.80 -11.40 13.77
CA VAL A 284 -4.68 -10.30 14.13
C VAL A 284 -4.51 -10.05 15.64
N ASP A 285 -3.37 -9.48 16.03
CA ASP A 285 -3.13 -9.07 17.41
C ASP A 285 -3.88 -7.77 17.74
N GLU A 286 -4.05 -7.44 19.02
CA GLU A 286 -4.65 -6.16 19.44
C GLU A 286 -3.88 -4.95 18.87
N GLN A 287 -2.60 -5.12 18.57
CA GLN A 287 -1.72 -4.12 17.96
C GLN A 287 -2.01 -3.90 16.46
N SER A 288 -2.73 -4.84 15.84
CA SER A 288 -3.19 -4.78 14.46
C SER A 288 -4.47 -3.99 14.29
N ARG A 289 -5.24 -3.81 15.36
CA ARG A 289 -6.38 -2.93 15.37
C ARG A 289 -5.88 -1.50 15.47
N PRO A 290 -6.27 -0.62 14.54
CA PRO A 290 -5.83 0.77 14.60
C PRO A 290 -6.29 1.38 15.92
N PHE A 291 -5.36 2.05 16.61
CA PHE A 291 -5.68 2.76 17.84
C PHE A 291 -6.73 3.84 17.58
N ALA A 292 -7.57 4.08 18.58
CA ALA A 292 -8.55 5.15 18.53
C ALA A 292 -7.87 6.51 18.33
N SER A 293 -6.69 6.73 18.90
CA SER A 293 -5.92 7.97 18.75
C SER A 293 -4.41 7.70 18.66
N PRO A 294 -3.60 8.60 18.07
CA PRO A 294 -2.15 8.46 18.04
C PRO A 294 -1.52 8.42 19.43
N PHE A 295 -2.07 9.17 20.40
CA PHE A 295 -1.55 9.18 21.77
C PHE A 295 -1.66 7.80 22.45
N ASP A 296 -2.64 6.99 22.08
CA ASP A 296 -2.83 5.64 22.62
C ASP A 296 -1.85 4.61 22.04
N ALA A 297 -1.23 4.91 20.89
CA ALA A 297 -0.20 4.08 20.26
C ALA A 297 1.18 4.19 20.93
N ARG A 298 1.31 4.93 22.05
CA ARG A 298 2.55 5.04 22.82
C ARG A 298 3.04 3.66 23.29
N PRO A 299 4.36 3.39 23.33
CA PRO A 299 4.86 2.08 23.77
C PRO A 299 4.43 1.75 25.21
N THR A 300 4.04 0.49 25.44
CA THR A 300 3.60 0.00 26.75
C THR A 300 4.66 0.25 27.83
N GLY A 301 4.22 0.75 28.99
CA GLY A 301 5.12 1.07 30.11
C GLY A 301 5.84 2.41 30.00
N THR A 302 5.62 3.17 28.93
CA THR A 302 6.21 4.52 28.80
C THR A 302 5.54 5.50 29.76
N SER A 303 6.34 6.14 30.62
CA SER A 303 5.86 7.22 31.49
C SER A 303 5.68 8.52 30.71
N THR A 304 4.53 9.17 30.90
CA THR A 304 4.24 10.47 30.31
C THR A 304 4.99 11.59 31.05
N ARG A 305 5.29 12.67 30.33
CA ARG A 305 5.92 13.88 30.89
C ARG A 305 5.00 15.08 30.71
N ARG A 306 5.28 16.16 31.45
CA ARG A 306 4.55 17.43 31.33
C ARG A 306 5.47 18.54 30.83
N ALA A 307 5.02 19.31 29.84
CA ALA A 307 5.74 20.49 29.37
C ALA A 307 4.79 21.51 28.73
N GLY A 308 5.23 22.76 28.66
CA GLY A 308 4.50 23.83 27.97
C GLY A 308 4.67 23.80 26.45
N ARG A 309 3.86 24.61 25.76
CA ARG A 309 3.78 24.70 24.30
C ARG A 309 5.14 24.93 23.62
N THR A 310 5.99 25.78 24.17
CA THR A 310 7.28 26.18 23.56
C THR A 310 8.19 24.98 23.29
N LEU A 311 8.29 24.04 24.24
CA LEU A 311 9.11 22.84 24.06
C LEU A 311 8.52 21.91 22.99
N LEU A 312 7.23 21.63 23.07
CA LEU A 312 6.55 20.74 22.12
C LEU A 312 6.62 21.29 20.69
N TYR A 313 6.56 22.61 20.54
CA TYR A 313 6.69 23.26 19.24
C TYR A 313 8.07 23.03 18.61
N GLU A 314 9.14 23.17 19.39
CA GLU A 314 10.50 22.91 18.89
C GLU A 314 10.75 21.41 18.62
N ILE A 315 10.12 20.52 19.38
CA ILE A 315 10.12 19.07 19.08
C ILE A 315 9.39 18.79 17.75
N SER A 316 8.19 19.35 17.55
CA SER A 316 7.42 19.22 16.30
C SER A 316 8.24 19.71 15.11
N LYS A 317 8.86 20.90 15.19
CA LYS A 317 9.77 21.41 14.15
C LYS A 317 10.99 20.52 13.91
N HIS A 318 11.53 19.89 14.95
CA HIS A 318 12.64 18.96 14.77
C HIS A 318 12.19 17.74 13.95
N LEU A 319 11.07 17.12 14.29
CA LEU A 319 10.51 15.99 13.53
C LEU A 319 10.21 16.35 12.07
N GLU A 320 9.60 17.51 11.83
CA GLU A 320 9.32 18.00 10.47
C GLU A 320 10.60 18.23 9.65
N ARG A 321 11.68 18.70 10.28
CA ARG A 321 12.99 18.80 9.62
C ARG A 321 13.59 17.44 9.28
N GLU A 322 13.39 16.42 10.12
CA GLU A 322 13.79 15.05 9.81
C GLU A 322 12.99 14.49 8.62
N ALA A 323 11.69 14.80 8.54
CA ALA A 323 10.88 14.43 7.38
C ALA A 323 11.40 15.07 6.08
N ILE A 324 11.67 16.38 6.10
CA ILE A 324 12.22 17.12 4.96
C ILE A 324 13.57 16.52 4.53
N ARG A 325 14.45 16.14 5.47
CA ARG A 325 15.73 15.48 5.17
C ARG A 325 15.56 14.10 4.53
N ALA A 326 14.58 13.33 4.99
CA ALA A 326 14.23 12.04 4.41
C ALA A 326 13.53 12.16 3.04
N GLY A 327 12.99 13.35 2.72
CA GLY A 327 12.39 13.69 1.45
C GLY A 327 11.23 12.75 1.09
N ARG A 328 11.22 12.30 -0.17
CA ARG A 328 10.12 11.53 -0.78
C ARG A 328 9.89 10.14 -0.17
N THR A 329 10.81 9.65 0.65
CA THR A 329 10.66 8.39 1.38
C THR A 329 9.98 8.58 2.74
N SER A 330 9.49 9.77 3.06
CA SER A 330 8.88 10.06 4.36
C SER A 330 7.36 10.16 4.33
N VAL A 331 6.75 9.66 5.39
CA VAL A 331 5.34 9.80 5.75
C VAL A 331 5.27 10.69 6.97
N VAL A 332 4.52 11.78 6.86
CA VAL A 332 4.27 12.72 7.94
C VAL A 332 2.79 12.76 8.23
N VAL A 333 2.46 12.57 9.50
CA VAL A 333 1.09 12.68 9.97
C VAL A 333 1.07 13.59 11.18
N ALA A 334 0.15 14.55 11.18
CA ALA A 334 -0.05 15.46 12.28
C ALA A 334 -1.51 15.58 12.69
N THR A 335 -1.73 15.75 13.98
CA THR A 335 -3.04 16.14 14.52
C THR A 335 -2.91 17.45 15.27
N PHE A 336 -3.93 18.29 15.14
CA PHE A 336 -4.03 19.56 15.86
C PHE A 336 -5.19 19.49 16.84
N GLN A 337 -5.00 20.08 18.02
CA GLN A 337 -5.92 19.90 19.15
C GLN A 337 -7.32 20.48 18.84
N TRP A 338 -7.32 21.65 18.18
CA TRP A 338 -8.49 22.50 17.94
C TRP A 338 -8.32 23.24 16.59
N PRO A 339 -9.40 23.50 15.83
CA PRO A 339 -9.33 24.19 14.54
C PRO A 339 -8.62 25.55 14.61
N GLU A 340 -8.83 26.29 15.69
CA GLU A 340 -8.26 27.63 15.91
C GLU A 340 -6.73 27.61 16.05
N GLN A 341 -6.14 26.43 16.30
CA GLN A 341 -4.68 26.26 16.40
C GLN A 341 -4.02 26.00 15.03
N PHE A 342 -4.80 25.69 14.00
CA PHE A 342 -4.32 25.57 12.62
C PHE A 342 -4.23 26.93 11.94
N THR A 343 -3.30 27.76 12.44
CA THR A 343 -3.10 29.14 11.96
C THR A 343 -2.49 29.19 10.56
N GLY A 344 -2.55 30.35 9.89
CA GLY A 344 -1.85 30.58 8.61
C GLY A 344 -0.35 30.25 8.65
N ALA A 345 0.34 30.57 9.75
CA ALA A 345 1.75 30.19 9.92
C ALA A 345 1.95 28.67 10.05
N THR A 346 1.00 27.96 10.66
CA THR A 346 0.99 26.49 10.70
C THR A 346 0.80 25.93 9.30
N ARG A 347 -0.12 26.51 8.53
CA ARG A 347 -0.42 26.16 7.13
C ARG A 347 0.83 26.31 6.25
N ASP A 348 1.47 27.48 6.27
CA ASP A 348 2.67 27.75 5.48
C ASP A 348 3.80 26.76 5.77
N ARG A 349 4.03 26.46 7.05
CA ARG A 349 5.01 25.45 7.47
C ARG A 349 4.69 24.07 6.94
N TYR A 350 3.42 23.66 6.97
CA TYR A 350 3.02 22.35 6.44
C TYR A 350 3.11 22.32 4.92
N VAL A 351 2.91 23.43 4.21
CA VAL A 351 3.15 23.56 2.77
C VAL A 351 4.61 23.26 2.42
N ASP A 352 5.58 23.66 3.24
CA ASP A 352 6.99 23.33 3.02
C ASP A 352 7.26 21.83 3.19
N VAL A 353 6.75 21.22 4.26
CA VAL A 353 6.87 19.76 4.48
C VAL A 353 6.26 18.98 3.32
N ILE A 354 5.10 19.43 2.87
CA ILE A 354 4.33 18.94 1.72
C ILE A 354 5.15 18.93 0.43
N ARG A 355 6.02 19.91 0.20
CA ARG A 355 6.82 19.98 -1.04
C ARG A 355 7.90 18.90 -1.09
N GLU A 356 8.39 18.47 0.07
CA GLU A 356 9.58 17.62 0.18
C GLU A 356 9.24 16.17 0.58
N ALA A 357 8.28 15.99 1.49
CA ALA A 357 7.86 14.69 2.00
C ALA A 357 7.09 13.86 0.95
N GLY A 358 7.11 12.54 1.11
CA GLY A 358 6.41 11.62 0.21
C GLY A 358 4.90 11.67 0.42
N PHE A 359 4.46 11.59 1.68
CA PHE A 359 3.06 11.65 2.09
C PHE A 359 2.91 12.57 3.30
N VAL A 360 1.91 13.45 3.29
CA VAL A 360 1.59 14.32 4.41
C VAL A 360 0.09 14.31 4.68
N ALA A 361 -0.29 14.06 5.93
CA ALA A 361 -1.63 14.29 6.42
C ALA A 361 -1.62 15.17 7.67
N ALA A 362 -2.47 16.18 7.69
CA ALA A 362 -2.71 17.04 8.84
C ALA A 362 -4.22 17.02 9.12
N VAL A 363 -4.60 16.56 10.31
CA VAL A 363 -5.99 16.37 10.70
C VAL A 363 -6.33 17.25 11.89
N CYS A 364 -7.40 18.02 11.75
CA CYS A 364 -8.03 18.72 12.85
C CYS A 364 -9.42 18.10 13.14
N PRO A 365 -9.67 17.58 14.34
CA PRO A 365 -10.96 16.98 14.67
C PRO A 365 -12.03 18.07 14.80
N VAL A 366 -13.07 17.96 13.97
CA VAL A 366 -14.25 18.85 14.01
C VAL A 366 -15.31 18.33 14.99
N ASP A 367 -15.46 17.01 15.07
CA ASP A 367 -16.39 16.35 15.99
C ASP A 367 -15.88 16.43 17.45
N GLU A 368 -16.79 16.71 18.38
CA GLU A 368 -16.49 16.74 19.82
C GLU A 368 -16.19 15.35 20.38
N ALA A 369 -16.75 14.29 19.78
CA ALA A 369 -16.56 12.92 20.21
C ALA A 369 -15.31 12.24 19.62
N ASP A 370 -14.58 12.89 18.70
CA ASP A 370 -13.39 12.29 18.09
C ASP A 370 -12.29 12.08 19.15
N PRO A 371 -11.78 10.85 19.35
CA PRO A 371 -10.71 10.56 20.31
C PRO A 371 -9.41 11.37 20.11
N VAL A 372 -9.19 11.95 18.92
CA VAL A 372 -8.05 12.82 18.61
C VAL A 372 -8.24 14.26 19.11
N ARG A 373 -9.46 14.65 19.50
CA ARG A 373 -9.73 15.99 20.02
C ARG A 373 -8.88 16.28 21.26
N GLY A 374 -8.31 17.49 21.31
CA GLY A 374 -7.38 17.88 22.37
C GLY A 374 -5.98 17.27 22.23
N GLN A 375 -5.67 16.53 21.15
CA GLN A 375 -4.35 15.94 20.94
C GLN A 375 -3.50 16.69 19.92
N TRP A 376 -2.21 16.82 20.24
CA TRP A 376 -1.19 17.32 19.33
C TRP A 376 -0.17 16.22 19.06
N ASN A 377 -0.28 15.64 17.87
CA ASN A 377 0.60 14.58 17.46
C ASN A 377 1.36 15.01 16.21
N VAL A 378 2.64 14.66 16.12
CA VAL A 378 3.46 14.79 14.92
C VAL A 378 4.26 13.52 14.80
N CYS A 379 3.96 12.72 13.78
CA CYS A 379 4.57 11.42 13.53
C CYS A 379 5.30 11.47 12.19
N VAL A 380 6.54 11.01 12.18
CA VAL A 380 7.40 10.97 10.99
C VAL A 380 7.98 9.56 10.87
N LEU A 381 7.78 8.96 9.71
CA LEU A 381 8.24 7.63 9.38
C LEU A 381 8.94 7.63 8.04
N SER A 382 10.15 7.12 7.99
CA SER A 382 10.90 6.85 6.76
C SER A 382 11.65 5.51 6.89
N PRO A 383 12.31 4.99 5.85
CA PRO A 383 13.06 3.74 5.92
C PRO A 383 14.09 3.72 7.05
N HIS A 384 14.75 4.85 7.32
CA HIS A 384 15.86 4.94 8.28
C HIS A 384 15.57 5.85 9.49
N PHE A 385 14.39 6.46 9.56
CA PHE A 385 13.97 7.27 10.71
C PHE A 385 12.56 6.93 11.16
N ALA A 386 12.34 6.94 12.47
CA ALA A 386 11.01 6.91 13.07
C ALA A 386 11.02 7.85 14.28
N GLY A 387 10.03 8.72 14.37
CA GLY A 387 9.89 9.66 15.48
C GLY A 387 8.47 10.16 15.60
N ALA A 388 7.93 10.14 16.82
CA ALA A 388 6.63 10.73 17.10
C ALA A 388 6.67 11.58 18.37
N LEU A 389 6.11 12.78 18.26
CA LEU A 389 5.58 13.53 19.39
C LEU A 389 4.12 13.11 19.55
N LEU A 390 3.80 12.53 20.71
CA LEU A 390 2.44 12.16 21.07
C LEU A 390 2.04 13.01 22.28
N ALA A 391 1.12 13.96 22.11
CA ALA A 391 0.72 14.86 23.19
C ALA A 391 -0.80 15.06 23.28
N ARG A 392 -1.28 15.36 24.48
CA ARG A 392 -2.66 15.78 24.74
C ARG A 392 -2.70 16.94 25.74
N ASP A 393 -3.68 17.82 25.58
CA ASP A 393 -3.97 18.87 26.55
C ASP A 393 -4.30 18.26 27.92
N ILE A 394 -3.77 18.84 29.01
CA ILE A 394 -4.11 18.44 30.38
C ILE A 394 -5.41 19.11 30.84
N ASP A 395 -5.67 20.33 30.35
CA ASP A 395 -6.81 21.16 30.71
C ASP A 395 -7.76 21.35 29.51
N ALA A 396 -8.95 21.92 29.76
CA ALA A 396 -9.91 22.28 28.71
C ALA A 396 -9.29 23.25 27.66
N PRO A 397 -9.87 23.36 26.44
CA PRO A 397 -9.38 24.27 25.40
C PRO A 397 -9.10 25.67 25.96
N SER A 398 -7.84 26.07 25.93
CA SER A 398 -7.38 27.36 26.42
C SER A 398 -6.44 28.02 25.40
N THR A 399 -6.60 29.33 25.22
CA THR A 399 -5.67 30.18 24.46
C THR A 399 -4.45 30.59 25.29
N ASP A 400 -4.36 30.13 26.55
CA ASP A 400 -3.25 30.40 27.44
C ASP A 400 -1.91 29.89 26.87
N PRO A 401 -0.92 30.77 26.67
CA PRO A 401 0.41 30.38 26.22
C PRO A 401 1.14 29.44 27.18
N ASP A 402 0.80 29.45 28.48
CA ASP A 402 1.43 28.63 29.52
C ASP A 402 0.74 27.27 29.73
N ARG A 403 -0.23 26.92 28.86
CA ARG A 403 -0.93 25.62 28.93
C ARG A 403 0.04 24.44 28.87
N LEU A 404 -0.25 23.45 29.71
CA LEU A 404 0.57 22.26 29.85
C LEU A 404 0.00 21.09 29.05
N PHE A 405 0.93 20.32 28.48
CA PHE A 405 0.64 19.10 27.75
C PHE A 405 1.19 17.91 28.49
N GLU A 406 0.43 16.84 28.50
CA GLU A 406 0.95 15.52 28.77
C GLU A 406 1.48 14.93 27.46
N PHE A 407 2.74 14.50 27.43
CA PHE A 407 3.36 14.06 26.19
C PHE A 407 4.37 12.92 26.36
N VAL A 408 4.61 12.24 25.24
CA VAL A 408 5.67 11.26 25.01
C VAL A 408 6.39 11.62 23.72
N VAL A 409 7.70 11.39 23.69
CA VAL A 409 8.47 11.36 22.44
C VAL A 409 9.01 9.94 22.30
N THR A 410 8.72 9.30 21.19
CA THR A 410 9.15 7.92 20.92
C THR A 410 9.84 7.84 19.57
N HIS A 411 10.85 6.97 19.50
CA HIS A 411 11.51 6.56 18.26
C HIS A 411 11.27 5.07 17.96
N ASP A 412 10.39 4.42 18.74
CA ASP A 412 9.97 3.06 18.48
C ASP A 412 9.17 3.01 17.17
N ARG A 413 9.72 2.32 16.16
CA ARG A 413 9.16 2.30 14.81
C ARG A 413 7.74 1.72 14.76
N SER A 414 7.47 0.69 15.56
CA SER A 414 6.16 0.03 15.60
C SER A 414 5.10 0.95 16.20
N ALA A 415 5.41 1.63 17.30
CA ALA A 415 4.54 2.64 17.90
C ALA A 415 4.30 3.83 16.97
N VAL A 416 5.34 4.32 16.28
CA VAL A 416 5.20 5.42 15.30
C VAL A 416 4.30 4.99 14.13
N ALA A 417 4.49 3.78 13.59
CA ALA A 417 3.64 3.26 12.52
C ALA A 417 2.18 3.08 12.97
N ALA A 418 1.96 2.58 14.18
CA ALA A 418 0.62 2.45 14.77
C ALA A 418 -0.06 3.81 15.00
N ALA A 419 0.69 4.82 15.45
CA ALA A 419 0.21 6.19 15.62
C ALA A 419 -0.19 6.82 14.28
N ILE A 420 0.60 6.59 13.22
CA ILE A 420 0.26 6.99 11.85
C ILE A 420 -1.01 6.28 11.37
N GLY A 421 -1.10 4.96 11.58
CA GLY A 421 -2.28 4.16 11.24
C GLY A 421 -3.55 4.70 11.89
N ALA A 422 -3.48 5.11 13.16
CA ALA A 422 -4.60 5.72 13.88
C ALA A 422 -5.14 6.98 13.21
N VAL A 423 -4.29 7.80 12.57
CA VAL A 423 -4.79 8.97 11.81
C VAL A 423 -5.25 8.56 10.43
N MET A 424 -4.56 7.64 9.77
CA MET A 424 -4.91 7.18 8.42
C MET A 424 -6.31 6.57 8.34
N THR A 425 -6.82 5.94 9.41
CA THR A 425 -8.22 5.48 9.47
C THR A 425 -9.26 6.59 9.42
N ARG A 426 -8.87 7.86 9.58
CA ARG A 426 -9.74 9.03 9.44
C ARG A 426 -9.70 9.66 8.05
N LEU A 427 -8.81 9.17 7.19
CA LEU A 427 -8.56 9.68 5.84
C LEU A 427 -9.37 8.84 4.85
N ASP A 428 -10.65 9.17 4.73
CA ASP A 428 -11.55 8.62 3.70
C ASP A 428 -12.09 9.79 2.85
N PRO A 429 -11.36 10.22 1.80
CA PRO A 429 -11.86 11.28 0.94
C PRO A 429 -13.11 10.79 0.18
N PRO A 430 -14.12 11.64 -0.05
CA PRO A 430 -15.21 11.31 -0.96
C PRO A 430 -14.65 10.94 -2.33
N ALA A 431 -15.33 10.03 -3.05
CA ALA A 431 -14.88 9.52 -4.35
C ALA A 431 -14.52 10.67 -5.32
N GLY A 432 -13.24 10.84 -5.59
CA GLY A 432 -12.67 11.91 -6.42
C GLY A 432 -11.15 11.98 -6.25
N ASP A 433 -10.49 12.77 -7.11
CA ASP A 433 -9.06 13.06 -6.98
C ASP A 433 -8.74 13.61 -5.58
N PRO A 434 -7.51 13.44 -5.08
CA PRO A 434 -7.17 13.84 -3.73
C PRO A 434 -7.17 15.35 -3.62
N VAL A 435 -8.26 15.87 -3.08
CA VAL A 435 -8.44 17.30 -2.95
C VAL A 435 -7.77 17.80 -1.69
N LEU A 436 -6.98 18.87 -1.81
CA LEU A 436 -6.67 19.73 -0.68
C LEU A 436 -7.99 20.34 -0.18
N VAL A 437 -8.52 19.80 0.92
CA VAL A 437 -9.73 20.34 1.53
C VAL A 437 -9.34 21.50 2.44
N ASP A 438 -9.32 22.72 1.89
CA ASP A 438 -9.34 23.92 2.73
C ASP A 438 -10.76 24.07 3.32
N ILE A 439 -10.91 23.91 4.64
CA ILE A 439 -12.16 24.26 5.34
C ILE A 439 -12.02 25.68 5.89
N ASP A 440 -11.81 26.65 5.01
CA ASP A 440 -12.22 28.02 5.29
C ASP A 440 -13.52 28.27 4.50
N ASP A 441 -14.58 28.60 5.24
CA ASP A 441 -15.92 28.94 4.74
C ASP A 441 -16.65 27.89 3.89
N GLY A 442 -16.25 26.61 3.97
CA GLY A 442 -16.85 25.51 3.21
C GLY A 442 -16.48 25.50 1.73
N THR A 443 -15.44 26.25 1.33
CA THR A 443 -14.94 26.28 -0.05
C THR A 443 -13.64 25.50 -0.23
N VAL A 444 -13.75 24.39 -0.95
CA VAL A 444 -12.63 23.59 -1.45
C VAL A 444 -11.71 24.44 -2.34
N ARG A 445 -10.42 24.59 -1.98
CA ARG A 445 -9.41 25.27 -2.82
C ARG A 445 -8.34 24.28 -3.31
N GLU A 446 -8.34 24.06 -4.62
CA GLU A 446 -7.29 23.32 -5.33
C GLU A 446 -5.98 24.12 -5.33
N VAL A 447 -4.93 23.65 -4.65
CA VAL A 447 -3.58 24.21 -4.82
C VAL A 447 -2.96 23.52 -6.02
N ALA A 448 -3.19 24.10 -7.20
CA ALA A 448 -2.89 23.53 -8.52
C ALA A 448 -1.42 23.13 -8.79
N ASP A 449 -0.49 23.36 -7.85
CA ASP A 449 0.97 23.14 -8.03
C ASP A 449 1.58 22.14 -7.04
N LEU A 450 0.80 21.34 -6.31
CA LEU A 450 1.32 20.35 -5.37
C LEU A 450 1.22 18.92 -5.95
N PRO A 451 2.34 18.32 -6.38
CA PRO A 451 2.32 17.15 -7.26
C PRO A 451 1.89 15.80 -6.62
N ARG A 452 1.50 15.76 -5.33
CA ARG A 452 1.25 14.51 -4.59
C ARG A 452 0.22 14.68 -3.47
N LEU A 453 -0.52 13.59 -3.22
CA LEU A 453 -1.61 13.44 -2.25
C LEU A 453 -1.37 14.05 -0.88
N LYS A 454 -2.24 14.98 -0.47
CA LYS A 454 -2.15 15.69 0.81
C LYS A 454 -3.52 15.88 1.43
N TYR A 455 -3.75 15.21 2.55
CA TYR A 455 -4.94 15.41 3.36
C TYR A 455 -4.68 16.57 4.32
N LEU A 456 -5.30 17.71 4.05
CA LEU A 456 -5.56 18.74 5.04
C LEU A 456 -7.04 18.64 5.34
N ARG A 457 -7.40 18.26 6.57
CA ARG A 457 -8.79 18.17 7.03
C ARG A 457 -8.98 19.01 8.28
#